data_AF-A0A7C9DSU9-F1
#
_entry.id   AF-A0A7C9DSU9-F1
#
_cell.length_a   1.000
_cell.length_b   1.000
_cell.length_c   1.000
_cell.angle_alpha   90.00
_cell.angle_beta   90.00
_cell.angle_gamma   90.00
#
_symmetry.space_group_name_H-M   'P 1'
#
loop_
_entity.id
_entity.type
_entity.pdbx_description
1 polymer ?
#
loop_
_entity_poly.entity_id
_entity_poly.type
_entity_poly.pdbx_seq_one_letter_code
_entity_poly.pdbx_strand_id
1 'polypeptide(L)'
;QKLAMGSTSAERTPMGEDEACSYAMTITSGSVPPMVLKAVIELDVLEIIKRAGAGAHLSPAEIATHLPTTNPGAATMLDRMLRLLASYSILSYSLRTLPDGRVERLYGLAPVCQF
;
A
#
# COMPACT_ATOMS: atom_id res chain seq x y z
N GLN A 1 44.93 18.06 -28.37
CA GLN A 1 44.76 18.85 -27.12
C GLN A 1 43.45 19.62 -27.27
N LYS A 2 42.43 19.51 -26.43
CA LYS A 2 42.36 19.15 -25.01
C LYS A 2 41.00 18.43 -24.78
N LEU A 3 41.03 17.29 -24.10
CA LEU A 3 39.85 16.69 -23.46
C LEU A 3 39.30 17.68 -22.41
N ALA A 4 37.98 17.75 -22.28
CA ALA A 4 37.33 18.07 -21.01
C ALA A 4 36.09 17.19 -20.87
N MET A 5 36.35 15.99 -20.36
CA MET A 5 35.36 15.08 -19.82
C MET A 5 34.91 15.69 -18.49
N GLY A 6 33.84 16.48 -18.50
CA GLY A 6 33.22 17.01 -17.30
C GLY A 6 32.40 15.90 -16.65
N SER A 7 33.03 15.15 -15.76
CA SER A 7 32.35 14.23 -14.85
C SER A 7 31.41 15.04 -13.96
N THR A 8 30.11 14.97 -14.23
CA THR A 8 29.09 15.46 -13.30
C THR A 8 29.09 14.51 -12.10
N SER A 9 29.91 14.80 -11.10
CA SER A 9 29.73 14.24 -9.77
C SER A 9 28.34 14.66 -9.31
N ALA A 10 27.43 13.69 -9.17
CA ALA A 10 26.18 13.89 -8.46
C ALA A 10 26.55 14.13 -6.99
N GLU A 11 26.86 15.38 -6.67
CA GLU A 11 27.04 15.83 -5.29
C GLU A 11 25.68 15.65 -4.62
N ARG A 12 25.58 14.63 -3.76
CA ARG A 12 24.41 14.44 -2.91
C ARG A 12 24.35 15.65 -2.00
N THR A 13 23.41 16.55 -2.26
CA THR A 13 23.06 17.59 -1.30
C THR A 13 22.80 16.93 0.06
N PRO A 14 23.34 17.49 1.15
CA PRO A 14 23.09 16.93 2.48
C PRO A 14 21.59 16.87 2.73
N MET A 15 21.14 15.70 3.18
CA MET A 15 19.74 15.44 3.53
C MET A 15 19.33 16.42 4.63
N GLY A 16 18.24 17.17 4.41
CA GLY A 16 17.76 18.12 5.41
C GLY A 16 17.37 17.40 6.71
N GLU A 17 17.42 18.09 7.85
CA GLU A 17 17.14 17.46 9.16
C GLU A 17 15.77 16.78 9.22
N ASP A 18 14.73 17.41 8.66
CA ASP A 18 13.38 16.85 8.57
C ASP A 18 13.32 15.59 7.67
N GLU A 19 14.03 15.62 6.55
CA GLU A 19 14.12 14.49 5.62
C GLU A 19 14.89 13.32 6.25
N ALA A 20 15.97 13.62 6.98
CA ALA A 20 16.75 12.64 7.72
C ALA A 20 15.92 11.98 8.83
N CYS A 21 15.12 12.77 9.56
CA CYS A 21 14.21 12.27 10.58
C CYS A 21 13.13 11.37 9.98
N SER A 22 12.48 11.79 8.88
CA SER A 22 11.48 10.99 8.17
C SER A 22 12.07 9.69 7.61
N TYR A 23 13.28 9.75 7.06
CA TYR A 23 13.98 8.58 6.56
C TYR A 23 14.35 7.62 7.70
N ALA A 24 14.83 8.12 8.84
CA ALA A 24 15.11 7.32 10.03
C ALA A 24 13.87 6.55 10.53
N MET A 25 12.70 7.20 10.53
CA MET A 25 11.43 6.53 10.85
C MET A 25 11.07 5.43 9.84
N THR A 26 11.28 5.71 8.54
CA THR A 26 11.01 4.76 7.46
C THR A 26 11.86 3.50 7.57
N ILE A 27 13.17 3.65 7.78
CA ILE A 27 14.09 2.50 7.91
C ILE A 27 13.82 1.70 9.19
N THR A 28 13.49 2.38 10.29
CA THR A 28 13.15 1.74 11.57
C THR A 28 11.89 0.87 11.44
N SER A 29 10.94 1.32 10.63
CA SER A 29 9.68 0.60 10.33
C SER A 29 9.76 -0.27 9.08
N GLY A 30 10.96 -0.48 8.50
CA GLY A 30 11.13 -1.08 7.18
C GLY A 30 10.64 -2.52 7.05
N SER A 31 10.54 -3.25 8.17
CA SER A 31 10.01 -4.62 8.20
C SER A 31 8.48 -4.69 8.18
N VAL A 32 7.77 -3.60 8.45
CA VAL A 32 6.30 -3.61 8.56
C VAL A 32 5.62 -3.91 7.22
N PRO A 33 5.95 -3.24 6.08
CA PRO A 33 5.31 -3.53 4.80
C PRO A 33 5.42 -4.99 4.33
N PRO A 34 6.60 -5.65 4.34
CA PRO A 34 6.68 -7.05 3.91
C PRO A 34 5.91 -8.00 4.84
N MET A 35 5.87 -7.72 6.14
CA MET A 35 5.08 -8.52 7.09
C MET A 35 3.58 -8.38 6.86
N VAL A 36 3.10 -7.16 6.58
CA VAL A 36 1.69 -6.92 6.24
C VAL A 36 1.34 -7.56 4.90
N LEU A 37 2.20 -7.45 3.89
CA LEU A 37 2.00 -8.12 2.60
C LEU A 37 1.86 -9.63 2.76
N LYS A 38 2.75 -10.25 3.55
CA LYS A 38 2.67 -11.68 3.88
C LYS A 38 1.32 -12.05 4.49
N ALA A 39 0.83 -11.28 5.46
CA ALA A 39 -0.46 -11.54 6.10
C ALA A 39 -1.65 -11.37 5.12
N VAL A 40 -1.61 -10.37 4.22
CA VAL A 40 -2.64 -10.19 3.18
C VAL A 40 -2.67 -11.37 2.20
N ILE A 41 -1.51 -11.95 1.88
CA ILE A 41 -1.39 -13.16 1.06
C ILE A 41 -1.95 -14.38 1.82
N GLU A 42 -1.56 -14.57 3.08
CA GLU A 42 -2.05 -15.71 3.90
C GLU A 42 -3.57 -15.66 4.15
N LEU A 43 -4.17 -14.47 4.12
CA LEU A 43 -5.62 -14.27 4.21
C LEU A 43 -6.32 -14.36 2.84
N ASP A 44 -5.62 -14.69 1.76
CA ASP A 44 -6.15 -14.75 0.38
C ASP A 44 -6.83 -13.45 -0.11
N VAL A 45 -6.49 -12.31 0.49
CA VAL A 45 -7.16 -11.03 0.20
C VAL A 45 -6.89 -10.58 -1.24
N LEU A 46 -5.68 -10.80 -1.76
CA LEU A 46 -5.35 -10.48 -3.15
C LEU A 46 -6.21 -11.29 -4.12
N GLU A 47 -6.44 -12.57 -3.80
CA GLU A 47 -7.27 -13.45 -4.63
C GLU A 47 -8.77 -13.11 -4.52
N ILE A 48 -9.24 -12.66 -3.36
CA ILE A 48 -10.60 -12.13 -3.21
C ILE A 48 -10.82 -10.93 -4.15
N ILE A 49 -9.89 -9.96 -4.18
CA ILE A 49 -9.99 -8.80 -5.07
C ILE A 49 -9.90 -9.23 -6.54
N LYS A 50 -8.99 -10.15 -6.87
CA LYS A 50 -8.84 -10.68 -8.24
C LYS A 50 -10.11 -11.34 -8.76
N ARG A 51 -10.81 -12.09 -7.92
CA ARG A 51 -12.07 -12.76 -8.25
C ARG A 51 -13.21 -11.78 -8.53
N ALA A 52 -13.18 -10.57 -7.97
CA ALA A 52 -14.16 -9.53 -8.29
C ALA A 52 -13.98 -8.95 -9.72
N GLY A 53 -12.85 -9.23 -10.38
CA GLY A 53 -12.61 -8.91 -11.78
C GLY A 53 -11.48 -7.90 -12.01
N ALA A 54 -11.05 -7.78 -13.26
CA ALA A 54 -9.98 -6.87 -13.64
C ALA A 54 -10.40 -5.41 -13.40
N GLY A 55 -9.59 -4.67 -12.64
CA GLY A 55 -9.87 -3.27 -12.27
C GLY A 55 -10.91 -3.09 -11.16
N ALA A 56 -11.42 -4.17 -10.58
CA ALA A 56 -12.36 -4.10 -9.47
C ALA A 56 -11.71 -3.45 -8.24
N HIS A 57 -12.53 -2.70 -7.50
CA HIS A 57 -12.17 -2.12 -6.22
C HIS A 57 -13.21 -2.53 -5.18
N LEU A 58 -12.75 -3.13 -4.08
CA LEU A 58 -13.60 -3.62 -3.00
C LEU A 58 -13.35 -2.83 -1.71
N SER A 59 -14.41 -2.58 -0.94
CA SER A 59 -14.29 -2.07 0.41
C SER A 59 -13.71 -3.13 1.36
N PRO A 60 -13.05 -2.74 2.46
CA PRO A 60 -12.61 -3.66 3.50
C PRO A 60 -13.73 -4.52 4.09
N ALA A 61 -14.96 -3.97 4.14
CA ALA A 61 -16.13 -4.69 4.60
C ALA A 61 -16.51 -5.81 3.63
N GLU A 62 -16.56 -5.53 2.33
CA GLU A 62 -16.81 -6.56 1.29
C GLU A 62 -15.75 -7.66 1.34
N ILE A 63 -14.47 -7.30 1.42
CA ILE A 63 -13.37 -8.28 1.54
C ILE A 63 -13.56 -9.15 2.78
N ALA A 64 -13.89 -8.56 3.93
CA ALA A 64 -14.09 -9.30 5.17
C ALA A 64 -15.22 -10.34 5.08
N THR A 65 -16.26 -10.10 4.28
CA THR A 65 -17.36 -11.07 4.10
C THR A 65 -16.93 -12.38 3.44
N HIS A 66 -15.81 -12.38 2.71
CA HIS A 66 -15.26 -13.56 2.05
C HIS A 66 -14.29 -14.34 2.95
N LEU A 67 -13.90 -13.79 4.09
CA LEU A 67 -13.00 -14.45 5.03
C LEU A 67 -13.79 -15.34 6.00
N PRO A 68 -13.27 -16.51 6.40
CA PRO A 68 -13.89 -17.38 7.40
C PRO A 68 -13.68 -16.80 8.82
N THR A 69 -14.29 -15.65 9.12
CA THR A 69 -14.13 -14.94 10.39
C THR A 69 -15.45 -14.43 10.94
N THR A 70 -15.55 -14.41 12.27
CA THR A 70 -16.64 -13.78 13.02
C THR A 70 -16.18 -12.51 13.74
N ASN A 71 -14.93 -12.07 13.50
CA ASN A 71 -14.35 -10.91 14.16
C ASN A 71 -15.02 -9.62 13.68
N PRO A 72 -15.75 -8.87 14.55
CA PRO A 72 -16.40 -7.62 14.16
C PRO A 72 -15.39 -6.53 13.76
N GLY A 73 -14.12 -6.65 14.17
CA GLY A 73 -13.04 -5.73 13.81
C GLY A 73 -12.32 -6.06 12.51
N ALA A 74 -12.68 -7.15 11.81
CA ALA A 74 -11.95 -7.62 10.62
C ALA A 74 -11.84 -6.55 9.54
N ALA A 75 -12.94 -5.89 9.18
CA ALA A 75 -12.96 -4.83 8.18
C ALA A 75 -12.02 -3.66 8.54
N THR A 76 -12.00 -3.25 9.81
CA THR A 76 -11.11 -2.17 10.29
C THR A 76 -9.64 -2.58 10.25
N MET A 77 -9.33 -3.83 10.59
CA MET A 77 -7.97 -4.36 10.50
C MET A 77 -7.50 -4.43 9.05
N LEU A 78 -8.35 -4.92 8.15
CA LEU A 78 -8.08 -4.93 6.72
C LEU A 78 -7.86 -3.52 6.18
N ASP A 79 -8.69 -2.53 6.51
CA ASP A 79 -8.48 -1.15 6.04
C ASP A 79 -7.09 -0.63 6.41
N ARG A 80 -6.62 -0.89 7.63
CA ARG A 80 -5.28 -0.46 8.08
C ARG A 80 -4.16 -1.16 7.31
N MET A 81 -4.30 -2.46 7.05
CA MET A 81 -3.32 -3.25 6.29
C MET A 81 -3.27 -2.81 4.83
N LEU A 82 -4.44 -2.72 4.18
CA LEU A 82 -4.55 -2.36 2.77
C LEU A 82 -4.13 -0.91 2.52
N ARG A 83 -4.42 0.01 3.46
CA ARG A 83 -3.95 1.39 3.39
C ARG A 83 -2.42 1.49 3.42
N LEU A 84 -1.77 0.67 4.25
CA LEU A 84 -0.31 0.60 4.26
C LEU A 84 0.18 0.09 2.90
N LEU A 85 -0.34 -1.02 2.39
CA LEU A 85 0.11 -1.55 1.09
C LEU A 85 -0.14 -0.57 -0.06
N ALA A 86 -1.24 0.18 -0.03
CA ALA A 86 -1.54 1.24 -0.99
C ALA A 86 -0.52 2.39 -0.92
N SER A 87 0.00 2.76 0.25
CA SER A 87 1.05 3.79 0.35
C SER A 87 2.38 3.35 -0.27
N TYR A 88 2.60 2.04 -0.43
CA TYR A 88 3.74 1.45 -1.14
C TYR A 88 3.41 1.14 -2.60
N SER A 89 2.27 1.61 -3.13
CA SER A 89 1.80 1.32 -4.50
C SER A 89 1.63 -0.18 -4.81
N ILE A 90 1.50 -1.02 -3.78
CA ILE A 90 1.24 -2.44 -3.94
C ILE A 90 -0.23 -2.67 -4.30
N LEU A 91 -1.12 -1.85 -3.74
CA LEU A 91 -2.53 -1.81 -4.09
C LEU A 91 -2.88 -0.45 -4.66
N SER A 92 -3.88 -0.42 -5.52
CA SER A 92 -4.57 0.81 -5.90
C SER A 92 -5.69 1.10 -4.89
N TYR A 93 -6.08 2.36 -4.76
CA TYR A 93 -7.25 2.72 -3.97
C TYR A 93 -8.08 3.81 -4.65
N SER A 94 -9.37 3.83 -4.35
CA SER A 94 -10.29 4.90 -4.69
C SER A 94 -11.14 5.28 -3.48
N LEU A 95 -11.75 6.47 -3.53
CA LEU A 95 -12.63 6.96 -2.49
C LEU A 95 -14.08 6.94 -2.99
N ARG A 96 -14.98 6.42 -2.17
CA ARG A 96 -16.43 6.44 -2.42
C ARG A 96 -17.12 7.21 -1.31
N THR A 97 -17.91 8.21 -1.68
CA THR A 97 -18.76 8.95 -0.73
C THR A 97 -20.09 8.22 -0.59
N LEU A 98 -20.48 7.92 0.64
CA LEU A 98 -21.71 7.26 1.01
C LEU A 98 -22.87 8.27 1.13
N PRO A 99 -24.14 7.83 1.07
CA PRO A 99 -25.30 8.70 1.19
C PRO A 99 -25.37 9.50 2.51
N ASP A 100 -24.74 9.00 3.57
CA ASP A 100 -24.64 9.67 4.88
C ASP A 100 -23.48 10.68 4.95
N GLY A 101 -22.78 10.93 3.84
CA GLY A 101 -21.66 11.86 3.74
C GLY A 101 -20.32 11.28 4.20
N ARG A 102 -20.27 10.04 4.69
CA ARG A 102 -19.01 9.38 5.02
C ARG A 102 -18.23 9.01 3.76
N VAL A 103 -16.91 8.97 3.88
CA VAL A 103 -16.02 8.52 2.81
C VAL A 103 -15.44 7.17 3.19
N GLU A 104 -15.53 6.21 2.28
CA GLU A 104 -14.87 4.91 2.40
C GLU A 104 -13.80 4.72 1.33
N ARG A 105 -12.80 3.90 1.65
CA ARG A 105 -11.76 3.48 0.72
C ARG A 105 -12.15 2.16 0.08
N LEU A 106 -11.95 2.08 -1.21
CA LEU A 106 -12.01 0.83 -1.96
C LEU A 106 -10.60 0.49 -2.44
N TYR A 107 -10.26 -0.79 -2.47
CA TYR A 107 -8.91 -1.26 -2.81
C TYR A 107 -8.97 -2.18 -4.02
N GLY A 108 -8.04 -1.95 -4.96
CA GLY A 108 -7.85 -2.76 -6.16
C GLY A 108 -6.41 -3.27 -6.25
N LEU A 109 -6.18 -4.22 -7.15
CA LEU A 109 -4.83 -4.71 -7.43
C LEU A 109 -4.06 -3.65 -8.24
N ALA A 110 -2.81 -3.39 -7.86
CA ALA A 110 -1.88 -2.64 -8.70
C ALA A 110 -1.10 -3.61 -9.62
N PRO A 111 -0.40 -3.13 -10.66
CA PRO A 111 0.35 -4.00 -11.58
C PRO A 111 1.38 -4.91 -10.90
N VAL A 112 1.93 -4.51 -9.75
CA VAL A 112 2.90 -5.34 -9.01
C VAL A 112 2.30 -6.65 -8.48
N CYS A 113 0.98 -6.71 -8.25
CA CYS A 113 0.31 -7.95 -7.83
C CYS A 113 0.16 -9.00 -8.94
N GLN A 114 0.69 -8.73 -10.15
CA GLN A 114 0.74 -9.70 -11.24
C GLN A 114 1.93 -10.67 -11.13
N PHE A 115 2.89 -10.39 -10.24
CA PHE A 115 4.12 -11.16 -10.03
C PHE A 115 4.08 -11.85 -8.66
#